data_AF-N0AU32-F1
#
_entry.id   AF-N0AU32-F1
#
_cell.length_a   1.000
_cell.length_b   1.000
_cell.length_c   1.000
_cell.angle_alpha   90.00
_cell.angle_beta   90.00
_cell.angle_gamma   90.00
#
_symmetry.space_group_name_H-M   'P 1'
#
loop_
_entity.id
_entity.type
_entity.pdbx_description
1 polymer ?
#
loop_
_entity_poly.entity_id
_entity_poly.type
_entity_poly.pdbx_seq_one_letter_code
_entity_poly.pdbx_strand_id
1 'polypeptide(L)'
;MKQIQQGKELRVLKVARLYCVFTIILIFFIVAPPAMAKENHILAKKQTTIPEQQSVESVIVVGNDVVIKGSVTIAVIVVNGNLKINNKAHIKGPVVVIGGDVEQQKGARVTEQVLSLNLNNETKNSLFLGWSLFLGSWLLKVAGSILLITITVLSGVIFKKRIKSATGYLKVQPGKLVLTGAVAFLGICAFITLLSITIIGIPIVVILLLGVLISFFMGMATISKFLVDRMASMSEKPEWLLLLTAAFVLVSFMNFPLLGGLVSLMIIWLSLGFSVKRTYDFISNLKNRKQLNNNK
;
A
#
# COMPACT_ATOMS: atom_id res chain seq x y z
N MET A 1 -22.44 -13.88 -35.64
CA MET A 1 -22.46 -12.93 -34.49
C MET A 1 -22.66 -13.59 -33.12
N LYS A 2 -23.52 -14.61 -32.94
CA LYS A 2 -23.73 -15.29 -31.63
C LYS A 2 -22.50 -15.99 -31.01
N GLN A 3 -21.63 -16.63 -31.82
CA GLN A 3 -20.44 -17.37 -31.35
C GLN A 3 -19.35 -16.48 -30.71
N ILE A 4 -19.19 -15.24 -31.19
CA ILE A 4 -18.19 -14.29 -30.65
C ILE A 4 -18.66 -13.66 -29.33
N GLN A 5 -19.98 -13.50 -29.18
CA GLN A 5 -20.61 -12.95 -27.98
C GLN A 5 -20.62 -13.97 -26.83
N GLN A 6 -20.90 -15.25 -27.11
CA GLN A 6 -20.77 -16.35 -26.15
C GLN A 6 -19.32 -16.53 -25.67
N GLY A 7 -18.32 -16.39 -26.54
CA GLY A 7 -16.91 -16.52 -26.17
C GLY A 7 -16.40 -15.40 -25.24
N LYS A 8 -16.95 -14.18 -25.36
CA LYS A 8 -16.63 -13.05 -24.46
C LYS A 8 -17.28 -13.20 -23.08
N GLU A 9 -18.56 -13.57 -23.04
CA GLU A 9 -19.29 -13.89 -21.80
C GLU A 9 -18.57 -15.01 -21.02
N LEU A 10 -18.11 -16.06 -21.71
CA LEU A 10 -17.40 -17.17 -21.08
C LEU A 10 -16.04 -16.77 -20.48
N ARG A 11 -15.35 -15.78 -21.06
CA ARG A 11 -14.07 -15.27 -20.54
C ARG A 11 -14.26 -14.34 -19.34
N VAL A 12 -15.27 -13.48 -19.37
CA VAL A 12 -15.60 -12.60 -18.24
C VAL A 12 -16.10 -13.42 -17.05
N LEU A 13 -16.92 -14.45 -17.30
CA LEU A 13 -17.39 -15.36 -16.25
C LEU A 13 -16.25 -16.18 -15.64
N LYS A 14 -15.25 -16.59 -16.43
CA LYS A 14 -14.05 -17.29 -15.93
C LYS A 14 -13.18 -16.39 -15.05
N VAL A 15 -12.99 -15.13 -15.43
CA VAL A 15 -12.21 -14.17 -14.65
C VAL A 15 -12.95 -13.78 -13.37
N ALA A 16 -14.26 -13.55 -13.44
CA ALA A 16 -15.09 -13.29 -12.26
C ALA A 16 -15.11 -14.48 -11.29
N ARG A 17 -15.25 -15.72 -11.80
CA ARG A 17 -15.15 -16.94 -10.98
C ARG A 17 -13.77 -17.10 -10.34
N LEU A 18 -12.70 -16.79 -11.06
CA LEU A 18 -11.33 -16.88 -10.51
C LEU A 18 -11.14 -15.88 -9.36
N TYR A 19 -11.64 -14.64 -9.51
CA TYR A 19 -11.62 -13.63 -8.46
C TYR A 19 -12.47 -14.02 -7.24
N CYS A 20 -13.67 -14.56 -7.45
CA CYS A 20 -14.52 -15.05 -6.36
C CYS A 20 -13.90 -16.25 -5.63
N VAL A 21 -13.28 -17.19 -6.33
CA VAL A 21 -12.60 -18.34 -5.70
C VAL A 21 -11.39 -17.86 -4.91
N PHE A 22 -10.62 -16.90 -5.45
CA PHE A 22 -9.48 -16.31 -4.74
C PHE A 22 -9.92 -15.57 -3.47
N THR A 23 -11.00 -14.78 -3.51
CA THR A 23 -11.51 -14.10 -2.32
C THR A 23 -12.09 -15.09 -1.30
N ILE A 24 -12.75 -16.17 -1.73
CA ILE A 24 -13.23 -17.22 -0.83
C ILE A 24 -12.07 -17.97 -0.17
N ILE A 25 -10.99 -18.29 -0.91
CA ILE A 25 -9.79 -18.92 -0.36
C ILE A 25 -9.10 -17.99 0.64
N LEU A 26 -9.02 -16.69 0.34
CA LEU A 26 -8.43 -15.69 1.21
C LEU A 26 -9.25 -15.52 2.51
N ILE A 27 -10.58 -15.50 2.40
CA ILE A 27 -11.49 -15.47 3.55
C ILE A 27 -11.40 -16.78 4.34
N PHE A 28 -11.30 -17.93 3.67
CA PHE A 28 -11.10 -19.23 4.33
C PHE A 28 -9.77 -19.27 5.09
N PHE A 29 -8.71 -18.64 4.58
CA PHE A 29 -7.42 -18.55 5.28
C PHE A 29 -7.46 -17.60 6.49
N ILE A 30 -8.33 -16.59 6.48
CA ILE A 30 -8.53 -15.64 7.59
C ILE A 30 -9.48 -16.21 8.65
N VAL A 31 -10.48 -16.98 8.22
CA VAL A 31 -11.54 -17.53 9.10
C VAL A 31 -11.22 -18.96 9.56
N ALA A 32 -10.27 -19.66 8.93
CA ALA A 32 -9.83 -20.97 9.40
C ALA A 32 -9.34 -20.83 10.85
N PRO A 33 -10.04 -21.46 11.83
CA PRO A 33 -9.49 -21.56 13.16
C PRO A 33 -8.13 -22.27 13.05
N PRO A 34 -7.11 -21.89 13.85
CA PRO A 34 -5.88 -22.65 13.91
C PRO A 34 -6.29 -24.08 14.26
N ALA A 35 -6.06 -25.02 13.32
CA ALA A 35 -6.36 -26.42 13.51
C ALA A 35 -5.59 -26.90 14.75
N MET A 36 -6.28 -26.95 15.88
CA MET A 36 -5.69 -27.34 17.15
C MET A 36 -5.37 -28.82 17.07
N ALA A 37 -4.07 -29.12 17.04
CA ALA A 37 -3.55 -30.45 17.31
C ALA A 37 -4.07 -30.90 18.68
N LYS A 38 -4.92 -31.92 18.67
CA LYS A 38 -5.50 -32.53 19.86
C LYS A 38 -4.55 -33.63 20.31
N GLU A 39 -3.68 -33.36 21.27
CA GLU A 39 -3.05 -34.39 22.09
C GLU A 39 -2.50 -33.77 23.39
N ASN A 40 -3.07 -34.20 24.53
CA ASN A 40 -2.60 -34.07 25.92
C ASN A 40 -1.90 -32.78 26.39
N HIS A 41 -2.22 -31.61 25.83
CA HIS A 41 -1.80 -30.34 26.42
C HIS A 41 -2.71 -30.00 27.61
N ILE A 42 -2.14 -29.92 28.82
CA ILE A 42 -2.84 -29.39 29.98
C ILE A 42 -3.04 -27.89 29.76
N LEU A 43 -4.17 -27.52 29.16
CA LEU A 43 -4.69 -26.15 29.11
C LEU A 43 -5.24 -25.81 30.51
N ALA A 44 -4.35 -25.59 31.47
CA ALA A 44 -4.74 -25.25 32.82
C ALA A 44 -5.22 -23.79 32.88
N LYS A 45 -6.54 -23.62 32.94
CA LYS A 45 -7.27 -22.34 33.05
C LYS A 45 -7.25 -21.75 34.48
N LYS A 46 -6.30 -22.18 35.32
CA LYS A 46 -6.11 -21.77 36.73
C LYS A 46 -4.63 -21.72 37.06
N GLN A 47 -4.26 -20.99 38.12
CA GLN A 47 -2.89 -20.88 38.64
C GLN A 47 -2.22 -22.26 38.67
N THR A 48 -1.19 -22.44 37.83
CA THR A 48 -0.60 -23.76 37.56
C THR A 48 0.73 -23.85 38.28
N THR A 49 0.80 -24.73 39.28
CA THR A 49 2.05 -25.09 39.94
C THR A 49 2.45 -26.49 39.53
N ILE A 50 3.65 -26.65 38.94
CA ILE A 50 4.20 -27.96 38.58
C ILE A 50 5.10 -28.42 39.73
N PRO A 51 4.71 -29.44 40.52
CA PRO A 51 5.49 -29.93 41.65
C PRO A 51 6.79 -30.64 41.21
N GLU A 52 7.74 -30.79 42.14
CA GLU A 52 9.11 -31.29 41.88
C GLU A 52 9.17 -32.68 41.23
N GLN A 53 8.16 -33.52 41.43
CA GLN A 53 8.11 -34.91 40.93
C GLN A 53 7.35 -35.07 39.60
N GLN A 54 6.87 -33.97 39.01
CA GLN A 54 6.10 -34.01 37.77
C GLN A 54 6.96 -33.52 36.60
N SER A 55 6.99 -34.30 35.53
CA SER A 55 7.52 -33.88 34.24
C SER A 55 6.37 -33.65 33.28
N VAL A 56 6.36 -32.50 32.62
CA VAL A 56 5.38 -32.15 31.58
C VAL A 56 6.09 -31.79 30.30
N GLU A 57 5.47 -32.11 29.16
CA GLU A 57 6.05 -31.82 27.85
C GLU A 57 6.01 -30.32 27.55
N SER A 58 4.82 -29.73 27.52
CA SER A 58 4.64 -28.30 27.23
C SER A 58 3.72 -27.63 28.24
N VAL A 59 4.05 -26.40 28.60
CA VAL A 59 3.26 -25.58 29.52
C VAL A 59 2.84 -24.33 28.77
N ILE A 60 1.54 -24.17 28.54
CA ILE A 60 0.97 -22.98 27.92
C ILE A 60 -0.07 -22.42 28.89
N VAL A 61 0.21 -21.26 29.46
CA VAL A 61 -0.68 -20.60 30.42
C VAL A 61 -0.98 -19.18 29.96
N VAL A 62 -2.26 -18.83 29.98
CA VAL A 62 -2.75 -17.51 29.56
C VAL A 62 -3.52 -16.87 30.71
N GLY A 63 -3.14 -15.64 31.07
CA GLY A 63 -3.81 -14.81 32.08
C GLY A 63 -3.56 -15.21 33.54
N ASN A 64 -2.64 -16.13 33.81
CA ASN A 64 -2.36 -16.64 35.15
C ASN A 64 -0.86 -16.82 35.38
N ASP A 65 -0.46 -16.73 36.65
CA ASP A 65 0.92 -16.98 37.07
C ASP A 65 1.26 -18.47 37.09
N VAL A 66 2.51 -18.77 36.79
CA VAL A 66 3.05 -20.13 36.71
C VAL A 66 4.22 -20.28 37.67
N VAL A 67 4.19 -21.35 38.47
CA VAL A 67 5.31 -21.73 39.34
C VAL A 67 5.81 -23.09 38.92
N ILE A 68 7.06 -23.17 38.48
CA ILE A 68 7.69 -24.43 38.04
C ILE A 68 8.67 -24.88 39.11
N LYS A 69 8.43 -26.06 39.69
CA LYS A 69 9.36 -26.75 40.59
C LYS A 69 9.91 -28.04 39.99
N GLY A 70 9.18 -28.66 39.05
CA GLY A 70 9.54 -29.91 38.35
C GLY A 70 10.30 -29.70 37.03
N SER A 71 10.15 -30.64 36.09
CA SER A 71 10.88 -30.61 34.81
C SER A 71 9.96 -30.38 33.60
N VAL A 72 10.39 -29.52 32.66
CA VAL A 72 9.68 -29.25 31.40
C VAL A 72 10.56 -29.62 30.21
N THR A 73 10.03 -30.40 29.27
CA THR A 73 10.82 -31.02 28.21
C THR A 73 10.83 -30.21 26.90
N ILE A 74 9.69 -29.66 26.48
CA ILE A 74 9.52 -29.05 25.14
C ILE A 74 9.51 -27.53 25.17
N ALA A 75 8.61 -26.88 25.93
CA ALA A 75 8.52 -25.41 25.95
C ALA A 75 7.66 -24.90 27.11
N VAL A 76 7.95 -23.67 27.56
CA VAL A 76 7.11 -22.93 28.52
C VAL A 76 6.69 -21.61 27.88
N ILE A 77 5.39 -21.41 27.69
CA ILE A 77 4.81 -20.18 27.15
C ILE A 77 3.83 -19.62 28.18
N VAL A 78 4.12 -18.44 28.70
CA VAL A 78 3.24 -17.72 29.63
C VAL A 78 2.82 -16.39 28.99
N VAL A 79 1.52 -16.17 28.85
CA VAL A 79 0.97 -14.93 28.28
C VAL A 79 0.15 -14.21 29.34
N ASN A 80 0.45 -12.95 29.60
CA ASN A 80 -0.22 -12.08 30.58
C ASN A 80 -0.23 -12.69 32.00
N GLY A 81 0.93 -13.16 32.45
CA GLY A 81 1.14 -13.75 33.78
C GLY A 81 2.63 -13.86 34.10
N ASN A 82 2.96 -14.00 35.38
CA ASN A 82 4.34 -14.08 35.85
C ASN A 82 4.83 -15.52 35.92
N LEU A 83 6.11 -15.74 35.60
CA LEU A 83 6.75 -17.04 35.67
C LEU A 83 7.79 -17.07 36.79
N LYS A 84 7.59 -17.96 37.77
CA LYS A 84 8.56 -18.20 38.85
C LYS A 84 9.19 -19.58 38.68
N ILE A 85 10.51 -19.60 38.46
CA ILE A 85 11.29 -20.82 38.27
C ILE A 85 12.06 -21.11 39.57
N ASN A 86 11.74 -22.24 40.21
CA ASN A 86 12.32 -22.63 41.48
C ASN A 86 13.71 -23.28 41.30
N ASN A 87 14.50 -23.35 42.38
CA ASN A 87 15.89 -23.82 42.38
C ASN A 87 16.08 -25.29 41.92
N LYS A 88 15.04 -26.11 41.95
CA LYS A 88 15.08 -27.52 41.50
C LYS A 88 14.47 -27.74 40.11
N ALA A 89 13.97 -26.69 39.47
CA ALA A 89 13.33 -26.81 38.17
C ALA A 89 14.36 -27.03 37.05
N HIS A 90 14.02 -27.92 36.11
CA HIS A 90 14.83 -28.24 34.94
C HIS A 90 14.01 -28.03 33.68
N ILE A 91 14.35 -27.00 32.89
CA ILE A 91 13.62 -26.67 31.66
C ILE A 91 14.56 -26.88 30.50
N LYS A 92 14.25 -27.89 29.66
CA LYS A 92 15.08 -28.27 28.52
C LYS A 92 14.80 -27.43 27.27
N GLY A 93 13.59 -26.88 27.13
CA GLY A 93 13.16 -26.10 25.97
C GLY A 93 13.09 -24.58 26.20
N PRO A 94 12.63 -23.81 25.20
CA PRO A 94 12.59 -22.36 25.27
C PRO A 94 11.51 -21.87 26.24
N VAL A 95 11.79 -20.75 26.90
CA VAL A 95 10.88 -20.08 27.84
C VAL A 95 10.49 -18.74 27.26
N VAL A 96 9.20 -18.56 26.95
CA VAL A 96 8.66 -17.32 26.39
C VAL A 96 7.60 -16.77 27.35
N VAL A 97 7.83 -15.57 27.87
CA VAL A 97 6.88 -14.87 28.74
C VAL A 97 6.50 -13.54 28.10
N ILE A 98 5.21 -13.33 27.82
CA ILE A 98 4.70 -12.15 27.14
C ILE A 98 3.74 -11.42 28.07
N GLY A 99 4.08 -10.20 28.47
CA GLY A 99 3.24 -9.34 29.31
C GLY A 99 3.35 -9.56 30.81
N GLY A 100 4.38 -10.26 31.29
CA GLY A 100 4.67 -10.48 32.71
C GLY A 100 6.15 -10.62 32.99
N ASP A 101 6.50 -10.79 34.27
CA ASP A 101 7.87 -10.90 34.74
C ASP A 101 8.35 -12.35 34.87
N VAL A 102 9.67 -12.54 34.75
CA VAL A 102 10.33 -13.84 34.96
C VAL A 102 11.26 -13.74 36.17
N GLU A 103 10.97 -14.51 37.22
CA GLU A 103 11.80 -14.63 38.41
C GLU A 103 12.46 -16.01 38.44
N GLN A 104 13.78 -16.06 38.24
CA GLN A 104 14.56 -17.29 38.29
C GLN A 104 15.36 -17.37 39.59
N GLN A 105 15.12 -18.40 40.41
CA GLN A 105 15.85 -18.62 41.66
C GLN A 105 17.23 -19.25 41.42
N LYS A 106 18.20 -18.89 42.28
CA LYS A 106 19.56 -19.47 42.26
C LYS A 106 19.49 -20.99 42.41
N GLY A 107 19.82 -21.72 41.35
CA GLY A 107 19.76 -23.19 41.25
C GLY A 107 18.94 -23.71 40.07
N ALA A 108 18.02 -22.89 39.53
CA ALA A 108 17.19 -23.25 38.38
C ALA A 108 18.03 -23.43 37.11
N ARG A 109 17.83 -24.54 36.38
CA ARG A 109 18.55 -24.85 35.14
C ARG A 109 17.61 -24.71 33.94
N VAL A 110 17.84 -23.69 33.13
CA VAL A 110 17.18 -23.49 31.84
C VAL A 110 18.23 -23.71 30.76
N THR A 111 18.00 -24.70 29.90
CA THR A 111 18.97 -25.12 28.87
C THR A 111 18.96 -24.17 27.67
N GLU A 112 17.82 -23.55 27.36
CA GLU A 112 17.64 -22.65 26.22
C GLU A 112 17.42 -21.18 26.62
N GLN A 113 17.14 -20.32 25.64
CA GLN A 113 16.98 -18.88 25.80
C GLN A 113 15.66 -18.52 26.50
N VAL A 114 15.74 -17.61 27.47
CA VAL A 114 14.58 -17.01 28.16
C VAL A 114 14.23 -15.71 27.46
N LEU A 115 13.06 -15.65 26.82
CA LEU A 115 12.54 -14.46 26.16
C LEU A 115 11.40 -13.87 26.99
N SER A 116 11.66 -12.77 27.69
CA SER A 116 10.64 -12.03 28.45
C SER A 116 10.29 -10.72 27.75
N LEU A 117 9.11 -10.65 27.15
CA LEU A 117 8.53 -9.43 26.60
C LEU A 117 7.67 -8.77 27.67
N ASN A 118 8.25 -7.85 28.44
CA ASN A 118 7.52 -7.17 29.50
C ASN A 118 6.65 -6.04 28.92
N LEU A 119 5.32 -6.15 29.04
CA LEU A 119 4.39 -5.10 28.60
C LEU A 119 4.23 -4.02 29.68
N ASN A 120 5.35 -3.51 30.17
CA ASN A 120 5.38 -2.37 31.08
C ASN A 120 4.90 -1.09 30.37
N ASN A 121 4.71 -0.01 31.13
CA ASN A 121 4.21 1.25 30.58
C ASN A 121 5.10 1.82 29.46
N GLU A 122 6.42 1.61 29.54
CA GLU A 122 7.37 2.05 28.52
C GLU A 122 7.19 1.27 27.21
N THR A 123 7.16 -0.06 27.29
CA THR A 123 6.97 -0.94 26.11
C THR A 123 5.59 -0.73 25.50
N LYS A 124 4.54 -0.54 26.31
CA LYS A 124 3.20 -0.16 25.83
C LYS A 124 3.23 1.17 25.10
N ASN A 125 3.94 2.17 25.61
CA ASN A 125 4.05 3.48 24.97
C ASN A 125 4.82 3.39 23.64
N SER A 126 5.94 2.66 23.59
CA SER A 126 6.69 2.43 22.36
C SER A 126 5.90 1.64 21.32
N LEU A 127 5.18 0.59 21.73
CA LEU A 127 4.29 -0.18 20.86
C LEU A 127 3.15 0.69 20.35
N PHE A 128 2.52 1.49 21.22
CA PHE A 128 1.44 2.39 20.85
C PHE A 128 1.92 3.47 19.88
N LEU A 129 3.09 4.07 20.11
CA LEU A 129 3.72 5.01 19.17
C LEU A 129 4.03 4.34 17.83
N GLY A 130 4.59 3.13 17.83
CA GLY A 130 4.84 2.37 16.61
C GLY A 130 3.57 2.09 15.83
N TRP A 131 2.51 1.65 16.53
CA TRP A 131 1.20 1.40 15.94
C TRP A 131 0.54 2.68 15.42
N SER A 132 0.67 3.78 16.18
CA SER A 132 0.16 5.10 15.83
C SER A 132 0.85 5.65 14.59
N LEU A 133 2.17 5.52 14.48
CA LEU A 133 2.92 5.93 13.29
C LEU A 133 2.57 5.06 12.08
N PHE A 134 2.43 3.74 12.28
CA PHE A 134 2.02 2.82 11.22
C PHE A 134 0.62 3.13 10.70
N LEU A 135 -0.36 3.21 11.61
CA LEU A 135 -1.75 3.56 11.30
C LEU A 135 -1.84 4.97 10.73
N GLY A 136 -1.19 5.95 11.35
CA GLY A 136 -1.17 7.34 10.93
C GLY A 136 -0.61 7.49 9.52
N SER A 137 0.51 6.82 9.22
CA SER A 137 1.08 6.81 7.86
C SER A 137 0.13 6.15 6.86
N TRP A 138 -0.53 5.06 7.23
CA TRP A 138 -1.50 4.38 6.38
C TRP A 138 -2.76 5.24 6.13
N LEU A 139 -3.31 5.85 7.17
CA LEU A 139 -4.43 6.79 7.13
C LEU A 139 -4.10 8.00 6.24
N LEU A 140 -2.90 8.58 6.37
CA LEU A 140 -2.45 9.70 5.55
C LEU A 140 -2.34 9.32 4.07
N LYS A 141 -1.84 8.10 3.77
CA LYS A 141 -1.82 7.56 2.40
C LYS A 141 -3.22 7.38 1.81
N VAL A 142 -4.16 6.85 2.60
CA VAL A 142 -5.56 6.69 2.18
C VAL A 142 -6.21 8.05 1.94
N ALA A 143 -6.04 9.00 2.85
CA ALA A 143 -6.55 10.37 2.72
C ALA A 143 -5.97 11.06 1.48
N GLY A 144 -4.66 10.96 1.25
CA GLY A 144 -4.00 11.48 0.06
C GLY A 144 -4.52 10.85 -1.23
N SER A 145 -4.79 9.54 -1.22
CA SER A 145 -5.37 8.82 -2.36
C SER A 145 -6.77 9.32 -2.70
N ILE A 146 -7.63 9.50 -1.70
CA ILE A 146 -8.99 10.03 -1.88
C ILE A 146 -8.95 11.46 -2.45
N LEU A 147 -8.03 12.29 -1.92
CA LEU A 147 -7.81 13.65 -2.41
C LEU A 147 -7.37 13.66 -3.90
N LEU A 148 -6.41 12.81 -4.26
CA LEU A 148 -5.93 12.66 -5.64
C LEU A 148 -7.06 12.24 -6.60
N ILE A 149 -7.89 11.28 -6.21
CA ILE A 149 -9.05 10.84 -7.01
C ILE A 149 -10.00 12.02 -7.22
N THR A 150 -10.33 12.74 -6.16
CA THR A 150 -11.26 13.87 -6.20
C THR A 150 -10.77 14.97 -7.13
N ILE A 151 -9.50 15.38 -7.02
CA ILE A 151 -8.89 16.40 -7.88
C ILE A 151 -8.86 15.94 -9.34
N THR A 152 -8.57 14.66 -9.57
CA THR A 152 -8.51 14.09 -10.93
C THR A 152 -9.87 14.09 -11.61
N VAL A 153 -10.93 13.68 -10.89
CA VAL A 153 -12.30 13.70 -11.41
C VAL A 153 -12.74 15.14 -11.67
N LEU A 154 -12.45 16.06 -10.74
CA LEU A 154 -12.79 17.49 -10.89
C LEU A 154 -12.09 18.09 -12.12
N SER A 155 -10.81 17.78 -12.31
CA SER A 155 -10.05 18.17 -13.50
C SER A 155 -10.65 17.57 -14.79
N GLY A 156 -11.09 16.32 -14.72
CA GLY A 156 -11.82 15.62 -15.78
C GLY A 156 -13.08 16.34 -16.24
N VAL A 157 -13.88 16.82 -15.28
CA VAL A 157 -15.17 17.48 -15.51
C VAL A 157 -15.00 18.93 -15.97
N ILE A 158 -14.08 19.69 -15.38
CA ILE A 158 -13.86 21.10 -15.72
C ILE A 158 -13.20 21.22 -17.11
N PHE A 159 -12.26 20.34 -17.43
CA PHE A 159 -11.44 20.46 -18.64
C PHE A 159 -11.81 19.46 -19.75
N LYS A 160 -13.07 19.01 -19.82
CA LYS A 160 -13.56 18.01 -20.81
C LYS A 160 -13.06 18.24 -22.24
N LYS A 161 -13.11 19.49 -22.74
CA LYS A 161 -12.64 19.86 -24.09
C LYS A 161 -11.13 19.69 -24.25
N ARG A 162 -10.34 20.10 -23.24
CA ARG A 162 -8.86 19.97 -23.27
C ARG A 162 -8.43 18.50 -23.23
N ILE A 163 -9.12 17.68 -22.44
CA ILE A 163 -8.81 16.27 -22.26
C ILE A 163 -9.17 15.46 -23.52
N LYS A 164 -10.28 15.77 -24.20
CA LYS A 164 -10.66 15.09 -25.45
C LYS A 164 -9.61 15.26 -26.57
N SER A 165 -8.97 16.42 -26.64
CA SER A 165 -7.85 16.66 -27.56
C SER A 165 -6.62 15.84 -27.17
N ALA A 166 -6.29 15.77 -25.88
CA ALA A 166 -5.17 14.98 -25.38
C ALA A 166 -5.35 13.47 -25.62
N THR A 167 -6.55 12.91 -25.44
CA THR A 167 -6.83 11.50 -25.73
C THR A 167 -6.58 11.11 -27.19
N GLY A 168 -6.66 12.06 -28.13
CA GLY A 168 -6.36 11.81 -29.55
C GLY A 168 -4.88 11.48 -29.77
N TYR A 169 -3.96 12.19 -29.11
CA TYR A 169 -2.52 11.95 -29.29
C TYR A 169 -2.05 10.63 -28.64
N LEU A 170 -2.69 10.21 -27.54
CA LEU A 170 -2.47 8.90 -26.89
C LEU A 170 -2.79 7.73 -27.83
N LYS A 171 -3.80 7.89 -28.70
CA LYS A 171 -4.25 6.85 -29.64
C LYS A 171 -3.32 6.69 -30.84
N VAL A 172 -2.66 7.76 -31.28
CA VAL A 172 -1.87 7.76 -32.54
C VAL A 172 -0.41 7.41 -32.30
N GLN A 173 0.27 7.99 -31.30
CA GLN A 173 1.72 7.77 -31.07
C GLN A 173 2.10 7.84 -29.58
N PRO A 174 1.76 6.82 -28.76
CA PRO A 174 2.02 6.84 -27.32
C PRO A 174 3.52 6.84 -27.00
N GLY A 175 4.35 6.11 -27.76
CA GLY A 175 5.79 6.01 -27.51
C GLY A 175 6.53 7.33 -27.63
N LYS A 176 6.21 8.13 -28.67
CA LYS A 176 6.81 9.47 -28.83
C LYS A 176 6.40 10.42 -27.71
N LEU A 177 5.20 10.27 -27.19
CA LEU A 177 4.69 11.11 -26.10
C LEU A 177 5.41 10.82 -24.77
N VAL A 178 5.68 9.54 -24.49
CA VAL A 178 6.50 9.14 -23.35
C VAL A 178 7.93 9.65 -23.51
N LEU A 179 8.51 9.51 -24.71
CA LEU A 179 9.88 9.97 -24.98
C LEU A 179 10.03 11.49 -24.82
N THR A 180 9.11 12.28 -25.39
CA THR A 180 9.12 13.75 -25.24
C THR A 180 8.91 14.15 -23.79
N GLY A 181 8.07 13.41 -23.06
CA GLY A 181 7.87 13.55 -21.62
C GLY A 181 9.11 13.27 -20.78
N ALA A 182 9.83 12.18 -21.09
CA ALA A 182 11.05 11.80 -20.41
C ALA A 182 12.18 12.82 -20.64
N VAL A 183 12.33 13.31 -21.88
CA VAL A 183 13.28 14.39 -22.21
C VAL A 183 12.91 15.68 -21.48
N ALA A 184 11.62 16.03 -21.43
CA ALA A 184 11.15 17.20 -20.69
C ALA A 184 11.41 17.06 -19.18
N PHE A 185 11.20 15.87 -18.61
CA PHE A 185 11.49 15.58 -17.22
C PHE A 185 12.97 15.77 -16.90
N LEU A 186 13.87 15.20 -17.71
CA LEU A 186 15.32 15.38 -17.56
C LEU A 186 15.72 16.86 -17.67
N GLY A 187 15.15 17.58 -18.64
CA GLY A 187 15.37 19.02 -18.80
C GLY A 187 14.91 19.82 -17.58
N ILE A 188 13.74 19.51 -17.03
CA ILE A 188 13.20 20.13 -15.81
C ILE A 188 14.11 19.83 -14.61
N CYS A 189 14.53 18.59 -14.41
CA CYS A 189 15.45 18.23 -13.33
C CYS A 189 16.76 19.01 -13.43
N ALA A 190 17.37 19.06 -14.61
CA ALA A 190 18.59 19.82 -14.85
C ALA A 190 18.38 21.32 -14.57
N PHE A 191 17.24 21.89 -14.99
CA PHE A 191 16.90 23.28 -14.72
C PHE A 191 16.73 23.53 -13.22
N ILE A 192 16.03 22.66 -12.50
CA ILE A 192 15.87 22.77 -11.05
C ILE A 192 17.23 22.75 -10.35
N THR A 193 18.11 21.81 -10.69
CA THR A 193 19.46 21.73 -10.11
C THR A 193 20.27 22.98 -10.40
N LEU A 194 20.20 23.51 -11.63
CA LEU A 194 20.87 24.75 -12.01
C LEU A 194 20.33 25.94 -11.21
N LEU A 195 19.01 26.05 -11.07
CA LEU A 195 18.36 27.13 -10.34
C LEU A 195 18.55 27.03 -8.83
N SER A 196 18.71 25.83 -8.27
CA SER A 196 18.99 25.63 -6.84
C SER A 196 20.30 26.27 -6.37
N ILE A 197 21.26 26.50 -7.28
CA ILE A 197 22.52 27.21 -6.96
C ILE A 197 22.26 28.71 -6.77
N THR A 198 21.18 29.24 -7.33
CA THR A 198 20.88 30.67 -7.29
C THR A 198 19.79 30.99 -6.27
N ILE A 199 20.01 32.02 -5.44
CA ILE A 199 19.00 32.51 -4.47
C ILE A 199 17.72 32.96 -5.20
N ILE A 200 17.87 33.55 -6.40
CA ILE A 200 16.77 33.99 -7.28
C ILE A 200 16.04 32.80 -7.93
N GLY A 201 16.69 31.63 -8.01
CA GLY A 201 16.10 30.43 -8.60
C GLY A 201 15.02 29.80 -7.74
N ILE A 202 15.05 29.99 -6.41
CA ILE A 202 14.08 29.36 -5.49
C ILE A 202 12.63 29.73 -5.84
N PRO A 203 12.24 31.02 -6.01
CA PRO A 203 10.89 31.38 -6.46
C PRO A 203 10.51 30.74 -7.81
N ILE A 204 11.44 30.69 -8.75
CA ILE A 204 11.20 30.14 -10.09
C ILE A 204 10.99 28.61 -10.01
N VAL A 205 11.77 27.91 -9.19
CA VAL A 205 11.61 26.47 -8.93
C VAL A 205 10.24 26.17 -8.34
N VAL A 206 9.73 27.00 -7.42
CA VAL A 206 8.37 26.83 -6.87
C VAL A 206 7.31 26.94 -7.97
N ILE A 207 7.40 27.96 -8.83
CA ILE A 207 6.48 28.13 -9.97
C ILE A 207 6.58 26.93 -10.93
N LEU A 208 7.79 26.44 -11.18
CA LEU A 208 8.04 25.32 -12.07
C LEU A 208 7.46 24.01 -11.51
N LEU A 209 7.62 23.75 -10.21
CA LEU A 209 7.00 22.63 -9.50
C LEU A 209 5.47 22.69 -9.54
N LEU A 210 4.88 23.88 -9.36
CA LEU A 210 3.43 24.05 -9.52
C LEU A 210 2.97 23.72 -10.94
N GLY A 211 3.75 24.11 -11.96
CA GLY A 211 3.49 23.75 -13.35
C GLY A 211 3.51 22.24 -13.59
N VAL A 212 4.51 21.54 -13.04
CA VAL A 212 4.61 20.07 -13.09
C VAL A 212 3.42 19.43 -12.38
N LEU A 213 3.02 19.94 -11.22
CA LEU A 213 1.88 19.44 -10.44
C LEU A 213 0.56 19.59 -11.20
N ILE A 214 0.31 20.73 -11.83
CA ILE A 214 -0.87 20.95 -12.67
C ILE A 214 -0.86 20.01 -13.87
N SER A 215 0.30 19.85 -14.51
CA SER A 215 0.47 18.93 -15.64
C SER A 215 0.16 17.48 -15.23
N PHE A 216 0.62 17.06 -14.06
CA PHE A 216 0.36 15.73 -13.49
C PHE A 216 -1.14 15.45 -13.33
N PHE A 217 -1.90 16.36 -12.70
CA PHE A 217 -3.35 16.22 -12.57
C PHE A 217 -4.06 16.16 -13.93
N MET A 218 -3.60 16.96 -14.89
CA MET A 218 -4.14 16.98 -16.25
C MET A 218 -3.90 15.65 -16.99
N GLY A 219 -2.72 15.07 -16.83
CA GLY A 219 -2.37 13.80 -17.44
C GLY A 219 -3.10 12.62 -16.78
N MET A 220 -3.22 12.60 -15.45
CA MET A 220 -4.08 11.66 -14.73
C MET A 220 -5.50 11.65 -15.28
N ALA A 221 -6.12 12.83 -15.44
CA ALA A 221 -7.47 12.96 -15.97
C ALA A 221 -7.57 12.45 -17.43
N THR A 222 -6.52 12.65 -18.22
CA THR A 222 -6.44 12.17 -19.61
C THR A 222 -6.33 10.65 -19.69
N ILE A 223 -5.49 10.04 -18.85
CA ILE A 223 -5.33 8.59 -18.78
C ILE A 223 -6.64 7.95 -18.26
N SER A 224 -7.26 8.53 -17.22
CA SER A 224 -8.57 8.08 -16.73
C SER A 224 -9.61 8.10 -17.85
N LYS A 225 -9.68 9.17 -18.64
CA LYS A 225 -10.60 9.23 -19.79
C LYS A 225 -10.28 8.18 -20.86
N PHE A 226 -8.99 7.94 -21.13
CA PHE A 226 -8.57 6.90 -22.07
C PHE A 226 -8.97 5.49 -21.61
N LEU A 227 -8.90 5.21 -20.30
CA LEU A 227 -9.43 3.97 -19.72
C LEU A 227 -10.94 3.89 -19.89
N VAL A 228 -11.67 4.98 -19.61
CA VAL A 228 -13.12 5.06 -19.81
C VAL A 228 -13.49 4.79 -21.27
N ASP A 229 -12.84 5.42 -22.24
CA ASP A 229 -13.09 5.19 -23.69
C ASP A 229 -12.94 3.71 -24.07
N ARG A 230 -12.05 2.95 -23.40
CA ARG A 230 -11.87 1.50 -23.61
C ARG A 230 -12.91 0.65 -22.89
N MET A 231 -13.47 1.15 -21.79
CA MET A 231 -14.50 0.48 -20.98
C MET A 231 -15.93 0.87 -21.39
N ALA A 232 -16.08 1.94 -22.16
CA ALA A 232 -17.35 2.55 -22.58
C ALA A 232 -18.19 1.69 -23.53
N SER A 233 -17.79 0.45 -23.85
CA SER A 233 -18.69 -0.52 -24.48
C SER A 233 -19.77 -1.08 -23.53
N MET A 234 -19.83 -0.60 -22.27
CA MET A 234 -20.78 -1.00 -21.21
C MET A 234 -21.69 0.17 -20.77
N SER A 235 -22.30 0.88 -21.73
CA SER A 235 -22.73 2.27 -21.54
C SER A 235 -24.22 2.48 -21.25
N GLU A 236 -24.57 2.62 -19.97
CA GLU A 236 -25.72 3.43 -19.50
C GLU A 236 -25.39 4.35 -18.30
N LYS A 237 -24.14 4.32 -17.79
CA LYS A 237 -23.75 5.06 -16.58
C LYS A 237 -23.25 6.49 -16.87
N PRO A 238 -23.40 7.44 -15.93
CA PRO A 238 -22.96 8.82 -16.14
C PRO A 238 -21.43 8.96 -16.21
N GLU A 239 -20.94 9.90 -17.04
CA GLU A 239 -19.51 10.08 -17.36
C GLU A 239 -18.62 10.30 -16.12
N TRP A 240 -19.13 11.01 -15.09
CA TRP A 240 -18.38 11.26 -13.86
C TRP A 240 -18.13 9.99 -13.03
N LEU A 241 -19.09 9.05 -13.06
CA LEU A 241 -18.97 7.76 -12.36
C LEU A 241 -17.96 6.86 -13.07
N LEU A 242 -17.96 6.86 -14.40
CA LEU A 242 -16.94 6.16 -15.20
C LEU A 242 -15.54 6.74 -14.95
N LEU A 243 -15.39 8.07 -14.93
CA LEU A 243 -14.13 8.73 -14.59
C LEU A 243 -13.66 8.40 -13.18
N LEU A 244 -14.57 8.35 -12.21
CA LEU A 244 -14.27 7.94 -10.83
C LEU A 244 -13.74 6.51 -10.79
N THR A 245 -14.38 5.58 -11.50
CA THR A 245 -13.89 4.18 -11.54
C THR A 245 -12.50 4.07 -12.16
N ALA A 246 -12.22 4.79 -13.25
CA ALA A 246 -10.91 4.79 -13.86
C ALA A 246 -9.83 5.44 -12.97
N ALA A 247 -10.17 6.56 -12.32
CA ALA A 247 -9.28 7.22 -11.37
C ALA A 247 -9.00 6.34 -10.13
N PHE A 248 -10.02 5.66 -9.59
CA PHE A 248 -9.86 4.73 -8.47
C PHE A 248 -8.91 3.57 -8.82
N VAL A 249 -9.07 2.97 -10.01
CA VAL A 249 -8.20 1.90 -10.48
C VAL A 249 -6.76 2.40 -10.63
N LEU A 250 -6.55 3.56 -11.26
CA LEU A 250 -5.22 4.17 -11.41
C LEU A 250 -4.54 4.44 -10.06
N VAL A 251 -5.24 5.08 -9.13
CA VAL A 251 -4.69 5.39 -7.80
C VAL A 251 -4.44 4.12 -6.99
N SER A 252 -5.26 3.08 -7.15
CA SER A 252 -5.02 1.77 -6.53
C SER A 252 -3.69 1.15 -6.99
N PHE A 253 -3.39 1.21 -8.30
CA PHE A 253 -2.08 0.78 -8.82
C PHE A 253 -0.92 1.64 -8.30
N MET A 254 -1.14 2.94 -8.10
CA MET A 254 -0.13 3.86 -7.53
C MET A 254 0.20 3.59 -6.06
N ASN A 255 -0.71 2.96 -5.30
CA ASN A 255 -0.48 2.72 -3.87
C ASN A 255 0.36 1.46 -3.59
N PHE A 256 0.71 0.67 -4.61
CA PHE A 256 1.64 -0.45 -4.45
C PHE A 256 3.06 0.06 -4.19
N PRO A 257 3.78 -0.41 -3.14
CA PRO A 257 5.08 0.16 -2.75
C PRO A 257 6.15 0.19 -3.85
N LEU A 258 6.23 -0.84 -4.70
CA LEU A 258 7.21 -0.93 -5.79
C LEU A 258 6.61 -0.53 -7.15
N LEU A 259 5.44 -1.07 -7.50
CA LEU A 259 4.80 -0.75 -8.78
C LEU A 259 4.30 0.71 -8.83
N GLY A 260 3.92 1.28 -7.70
CA GLY A 260 3.31 2.59 -7.63
C GLY A 260 4.24 3.71 -8.06
N GLY A 261 5.53 3.63 -7.70
CA GLY A 261 6.56 4.56 -8.15
C GLY A 261 6.79 4.49 -9.67
N LEU A 262 6.78 3.30 -10.25
CA LEU A 262 6.91 3.13 -11.70
C LEU A 262 5.69 3.67 -12.45
N VAL A 263 4.48 3.38 -11.94
CA VAL A 263 3.23 3.88 -12.51
C VAL A 263 3.15 5.40 -12.42
N SER A 264 3.49 6.00 -11.28
CA SER A 264 3.49 7.46 -11.12
C SER A 264 4.51 8.14 -12.03
N LEU A 265 5.69 7.57 -12.20
CA LEU A 265 6.73 8.07 -13.10
C LEU A 265 6.28 8.02 -14.58
N MET A 266 5.66 6.91 -15.00
CA MET A 266 5.06 6.81 -16.34
C MET A 266 3.95 7.84 -16.57
N ILE A 267 3.11 8.07 -15.56
CA ILE A 267 2.08 9.10 -15.60
C ILE A 267 2.70 10.49 -15.73
N ILE A 268 3.76 10.81 -14.97
CA ILE A 268 4.46 12.09 -15.05
C ILE A 268 5.03 12.31 -16.45
N TRP A 269 5.69 11.30 -17.03
CA TRP A 269 6.25 11.40 -18.38
C TRP A 269 5.14 11.66 -19.41
N LEU A 270 4.06 10.88 -19.39
CA LEU A 270 2.92 11.12 -20.28
C LEU A 270 2.34 12.52 -20.09
N SER A 271 2.17 12.97 -18.84
CA SER A 271 1.63 14.27 -18.48
C SER A 271 2.47 15.43 -19.03
N LEU A 272 3.79 15.36 -18.85
CA LEU A 272 4.74 16.36 -19.34
C LEU A 272 4.80 16.37 -20.86
N GLY A 273 4.80 15.18 -21.49
CA GLY A 273 4.75 15.05 -22.95
C GLY A 273 3.52 15.75 -23.56
N PHE A 274 2.36 15.64 -22.91
CA PHE A 274 1.16 16.39 -23.29
C PHE A 274 1.32 17.90 -23.14
N SER A 275 1.85 18.36 -22.01
CA SER A 275 2.05 19.79 -21.75
C SER A 275 2.98 20.42 -22.79
N VAL A 276 4.11 19.77 -23.09
CA VAL A 276 5.10 20.27 -24.06
C VAL A 276 4.55 20.31 -25.48
N LYS A 277 3.81 19.27 -25.90
CA LYS A 277 3.21 19.28 -27.23
C LYS A 277 2.15 20.36 -27.36
N ARG A 278 1.35 20.57 -26.31
CA ARG A 278 0.33 21.63 -26.28
C ARG A 278 0.94 23.02 -26.36
N THR A 279 2.02 23.30 -25.63
CA THR A 279 2.69 24.60 -25.69
C THR A 279 3.30 24.84 -27.07
N TYR A 280 3.90 23.81 -27.68
CA TYR A 280 4.40 23.88 -29.06
C TYR A 280 3.28 24.16 -30.08
N ASP A 281 2.16 23.44 -30.00
CA ASP A 281 0.98 23.65 -30.87
C ASP A 281 0.37 25.04 -30.67
N PHE A 282 0.37 25.58 -29.44
CA PHE A 282 -0.11 26.93 -29.17
C PHE A 282 0.81 28.01 -29.77
N ILE A 283 2.12 27.88 -29.59
CA ILE A 283 3.11 28.84 -30.10
C ILE A 283 3.15 28.84 -31.63
N SER A 284 3.09 27.67 -32.27
CA SER A 284 3.07 27.55 -33.74
C SER A 284 1.80 28.17 -34.34
N ASN A 285 0.64 27.95 -33.72
CA ASN A 285 -0.61 28.57 -34.14
C ASN A 285 -0.60 30.10 -34.03
N LEU A 286 0.04 30.67 -33.00
CA LEU A 286 0.22 32.12 -32.88
C LEU A 286 1.13 32.68 -33.98
N LYS A 287 2.21 31.96 -34.34
CA LYS A 287 3.11 32.36 -35.40
C LYS A 287 2.42 32.36 -36.78
N ASN A 288 1.63 31.32 -37.07
CA ASN A 288 0.87 31.21 -38.31
C ASN A 288 -0.22 32.29 -38.44
N ARG A 289 -0.90 32.65 -37.33
CA ARG A 289 -1.87 33.76 -37.33
C ARG A 289 -1.23 35.11 -37.60
N LYS A 290 -0.04 35.38 -37.06
CA LYS A 290 0.69 36.62 -37.34
C LYS A 290 1.14 36.70 -38.81
N GLN A 291 1.56 35.59 -39.42
CA GLN A 291 1.95 35.56 -40.84
C GLN A 291 0.74 35.78 -41.78
N LEU A 292 -0.41 35.20 -41.48
CA LEU A 292 -1.65 35.42 -42.25
C LEU A 292 -2.15 36.87 -42.17
N ASN A 293 -1.90 37.56 -41.06
CA ASN A 293 -2.30 38.96 -40.87
C ASN A 293 -1.30 39.96 -41.47
N ASN A 294 -0.05 39.54 -41.72
CA ASN A 294 0.98 40.36 -42.38
C ASN A 294 0.97 40.22 -43.92
N ASN A 295 0.27 39.20 -44.46
CA ASN A 295 0.11 38.97 -45.90
C ASN A 295 -1.25 39.45 -46.45
N LYS A 296 -2.02 40.19 -45.64
CA LYS A 296 -3.22 40.92 -46.05
C LYS A 296 -2.94 42.41 -45.97
#